data_AF-A0A3S0JKW3-F1
#
_entry.id   AF-A0A3S0JKW3-F1
#
_cell.length_a   1.000
_cell.length_b   1.000
_cell.length_c   1.000
_cell.angle_alpha   90.00
_cell.angle_beta   90.00
_cell.angle_gamma   90.00
#
_symmetry.space_group_name_H-M   'P 1'
#
loop_
_entity.id
_entity.type
_entity.pdbx_description
1 polymer ?
#
loop_
_entity_poly.entity_id
_entity_poly.type
_entity_poly.pdbx_seq_one_letter_code
_entity_poly.pdbx_strand_id
1 'polypeptide(L)'
;MLTFLDFARGPGGEVARRLGVPCDRSTTWGDYTARFLRHARDSRRYASLKAEIGVMSTGETAVACALLHAVDLSALADEMSAGLAWQRLNCTFGGYRRAVVAALLRLDTAATTVKDDEDEEADFG
;
A
#
# COMPACT_ATOMS: atom_id res chain seq x y z
N MET A 1 -14.20 5.91 2.68
CA MET A 1 -13.48 4.98 1.78
C MET A 1 -12.01 5.03 2.18
N LEU A 2 -11.30 3.89 2.26
CA LEU A 2 -9.89 3.86 2.67
C LEU A 2 -9.00 4.11 1.44
N THR A 3 -8.30 5.24 1.43
CA THR A 3 -7.49 5.72 0.30
C THR A 3 -5.98 5.64 0.58
N PHE A 4 -5.14 5.95 -0.41
CA PHE A 4 -3.69 6.12 -0.22
C PHE A 4 -3.37 7.12 0.91
N LEU A 5 -4.13 8.22 1.01
CA LEU A 5 -3.92 9.21 2.06
C LEU A 5 -4.24 8.65 3.45
N ASP A 6 -5.26 7.81 3.58
CA ASP A 6 -5.57 7.13 4.85
C ASP A 6 -4.46 6.16 5.25
N PHE A 7 -3.87 5.46 4.28
CA PHE A 7 -2.69 4.63 4.51
C PHE A 7 -1.50 5.45 4.99
N ALA A 8 -1.18 6.53 4.27
CA ALA A 8 -0.01 7.39 4.52
C ALA A 8 -0.10 8.17 5.84
N ARG A 9 -1.30 8.56 6.28
CA ARG A 9 -1.53 9.25 7.57
C ARG A 9 -1.63 8.29 8.76
N GLY A 10 -1.89 7.01 8.50
CA GLY A 10 -2.00 5.98 9.52
C GLY A 10 -0.69 5.23 9.78
N PRO A 11 -0.76 4.05 10.42
CA PRO A 11 0.40 3.18 10.64
C PRO A 11 1.13 2.77 9.35
N GLY A 12 0.44 2.79 8.21
CA GLY A 12 1.03 2.54 6.89
C GLY A 12 2.17 3.51 6.54
N GLY A 13 1.99 4.80 6.83
CA GLY A 13 3.02 5.80 6.60
C GLY A 13 4.26 5.64 7.48
N GLU A 14 4.07 5.19 8.74
CA GLU A 14 5.20 4.91 9.64
C GLU A 14 6.00 3.70 9.17
N VAL A 15 5.31 2.62 8.80
CA VAL A 15 5.93 1.43 8.23
C VAL A 15 6.68 1.77 6.95
N ALA A 16 6.05 2.51 6.03
CA ALA A 16 6.68 2.99 4.79
C ALA A 16 7.96 3.81 5.07
N ARG A 17 7.96 4.64 6.12
CA ARG A 17 9.14 5.42 6.53
C ARG A 17 10.25 4.53 7.09
N ARG A 18 9.94 3.56 7.96
CA ARG A 18 10.93 2.57 8.46
C ARG A 18 11.56 1.80 7.31
N LEU A 19 10.78 1.43 6.30
CA LEU A 19 11.26 0.74 5.10
C LEU A 19 12.10 1.63 4.16
N GLY A 20 12.31 2.91 4.49
CA GLY A 20 13.14 3.83 3.70
C GLY A 20 12.43 4.40 2.46
N VAL A 21 11.12 4.19 2.32
CA VAL A 21 10.30 4.71 1.22
C VAL A 21 9.11 5.47 1.79
N PRO A 22 9.31 6.69 2.31
CA PRO A 22 8.20 7.47 2.88
C PRO A 22 7.18 7.85 1.80
N CYS A 23 5.91 7.94 2.22
CA CYS A 23 4.76 8.30 1.38
C CYS A 23 4.63 9.81 1.11
N ASP A 24 5.51 10.64 1.70
CA ASP A 24 5.48 12.11 1.66
C ASP A 24 5.56 12.72 0.26
N ARG A 25 6.10 11.98 -0.71
CA ARG A 25 6.26 12.43 -2.10
C ARG A 25 5.39 11.66 -3.09
N SER A 26 4.35 11.00 -2.61
CA SER A 26 3.40 10.27 -3.43
C SER A 26 2.00 10.69 -3.03
N THR A 27 1.13 10.89 -4.01
CA THR A 27 -0.30 11.17 -3.78
C THR A 27 -1.18 10.01 -4.23
N THR A 28 -0.62 9.07 -4.99
CA THR A 28 -1.28 7.88 -5.53
C THR A 28 -0.47 6.63 -5.20
N TRP A 29 -1.13 5.48 -5.22
CA TRP A 29 -0.50 4.16 -5.18
C TRP A 29 0.41 3.94 -6.38
N GLY A 30 0.03 4.41 -7.57
CA GLY A 30 0.86 4.28 -8.77
C GLY A 30 2.24 4.95 -8.64
N ASP A 31 2.26 6.20 -8.18
CA ASP A 31 3.50 6.95 -7.93
C ASP A 31 4.35 6.29 -6.84
N TYR A 32 3.67 5.82 -5.79
CA TYR A 32 4.32 5.14 -4.68
C TYR A 32 4.97 3.82 -5.12
N THR A 33 4.26 2.99 -5.88
CA THR A 33 4.76 1.73 -6.42
C THR A 33 5.98 1.95 -7.31
N ALA A 34 5.95 2.91 -8.24
CA ALA A 34 7.09 3.21 -9.10
C ALA A 34 8.34 3.61 -8.30
N ARG A 35 8.15 4.41 -7.25
CA ARG A 35 9.24 4.83 -6.35
C ARG A 35 9.76 3.67 -5.50
N PHE A 36 8.87 2.82 -4.99
CA PHE A 36 9.24 1.65 -4.20
C PHE A 36 10.04 0.66 -5.03
N LEU A 37 9.61 0.37 -6.26
CA LEU A 37 10.33 -0.50 -7.18
C LEU A 37 11.72 0.07 -7.53
N ARG A 38 11.84 1.37 -7.76
CA ARG A 38 13.15 2.02 -7.95
C ARG A 38 14.04 1.88 -6.71
N HIS A 39 13.48 1.96 -5.52
CA HIS A 39 14.21 1.76 -4.27
C HIS A 39 14.67 0.30 -4.12
N ALA A 40 13.79 -0.67 -4.42
CA ALA A 40 14.04 -2.10 -4.29
C ALA A 40 15.01 -2.67 -5.35
N ARG A 41 15.26 -1.95 -6.46
CA ARG A 41 16.27 -2.34 -7.46
C ARG A 41 17.72 -2.26 -6.96
N ASP A 42 17.98 -1.49 -5.91
CA ASP A 42 19.28 -1.43 -5.26
C ASP A 42 19.40 -2.59 -4.27
N SER A 43 20.33 -3.51 -4.52
CA SER A 43 20.51 -4.73 -3.72
C SER A 43 20.83 -4.45 -2.25
N ARG A 44 21.52 -3.34 -1.94
CA ARG A 44 21.79 -2.94 -0.54
C ARG A 44 20.51 -2.51 0.15
N ARG A 45 19.69 -1.71 -0.53
CA ARG A 45 18.40 -1.25 -0.01
C ARG A 45 17.40 -2.38 0.14
N TYR A 46 17.40 -3.32 -0.81
CA TYR A 46 16.59 -4.53 -0.74
C TYR A 46 16.95 -5.39 0.49
N ALA A 47 18.25 -5.55 0.79
CA ALA A 47 18.70 -6.24 1.99
C ALA A 47 18.30 -5.48 3.27
N SER A 48 18.42 -4.15 3.29
CA SER A 48 17.97 -3.32 4.42
C SER A 48 16.46 -3.46 4.67
N LEU A 49 15.65 -3.53 3.60
CA LEU A 49 14.22 -3.79 3.66
C LEU A 49 13.91 -5.10 4.40
N LYS A 50 14.60 -6.19 4.05
CA LYS A 50 14.46 -7.50 4.71
C LYS A 50 14.84 -7.43 6.19
N ALA A 51 15.98 -6.81 6.49
CA ALA A 51 16.47 -6.68 7.86
C ALA A 51 15.49 -5.89 8.74
N GLU A 52 14.93 -4.80 8.21
CA GLU A 52 13.98 -3.96 8.95
C GLU A 52 12.67 -4.70 9.22
N ILE A 53 12.12 -5.43 8.25
CA ILE A 53 10.90 -6.24 8.44
C ILE A 53 11.14 -7.33 9.50
N GLY A 54 12.35 -7.89 9.57
CA GLY A 54 12.71 -8.92 10.55
C GLY A 54 12.61 -8.46 12.02
N VAL A 55 12.65 -7.15 12.28
CA VAL A 55 12.57 -6.58 13.64
C VAL A 55 11.25 -5.84 13.91
N MET A 56 10.30 -5.90 12.97
CA MET A 56 8.98 -5.27 13.14
C MET A 56 8.07 -6.09 14.05
N SER A 57 7.18 -5.40 14.76
CA SER A 57 6.10 -6.04 15.53
C SER A 57 5.14 -6.79 14.60
N THR A 58 4.32 -7.70 15.14
CA THR A 58 3.35 -8.46 14.34
C THR A 58 2.41 -7.56 13.51
N GLY A 59 1.97 -6.44 14.08
CA GLY A 59 1.09 -5.48 13.38
C GLY A 59 1.80 -4.71 12.27
N GLU A 60 3.03 -4.26 12.51
CA GLU A 60 3.86 -3.59 11.51
C GLU A 60 4.23 -4.55 10.36
N THR A 61 4.60 -5.79 10.69
CA THR A 61 4.92 -6.83 9.71
C THR A 61 3.73 -7.14 8.81
N ALA A 62 2.52 -7.19 9.36
CA ALA A 62 1.31 -7.36 8.57
C ALA A 62 1.10 -6.19 7.59
N VAL A 63 1.28 -4.95 8.05
CA VAL A 63 1.22 -3.77 7.17
C VAL A 63 2.33 -3.78 6.12
N ALA A 64 3.55 -4.18 6.47
CA ALA A 64 4.66 -4.30 5.54
C ALA A 64 4.39 -5.36 4.46
N CYS A 65 3.84 -6.52 4.84
CA CYS A 65 3.42 -7.55 3.88
C CYS A 65 2.33 -7.05 2.94
N ALA A 66 1.30 -6.37 3.46
CA ALA A 66 0.24 -5.78 2.64
C ALA A 66 0.79 -4.70 1.69
N LEU A 67 1.73 -3.87 2.16
CA LEU A 67 2.41 -2.85 1.36
C LEU A 67 3.24 -3.48 0.23
N LEU A 68 4.03 -4.51 0.55
CA LEU A 68 4.81 -5.26 -0.43
C LEU A 68 3.92 -5.90 -1.50
N HIS A 69 2.76 -6.43 -1.10
CA HIS A 69 1.76 -6.92 -2.05
C HIS A 69 1.22 -5.80 -2.94
N ALA A 70 0.93 -4.63 -2.36
CA ALA A 70 0.41 -3.47 -3.09
C ALA A 70 1.38 -2.89 -4.13
N VAL A 71 2.70 -3.06 -3.92
CA VAL A 71 3.77 -2.61 -4.83
C VAL A 71 4.32 -3.73 -5.72
N ASP A 72 3.55 -4.81 -5.89
CA ASP A 72 3.86 -5.96 -6.77
C ASP A 72 5.12 -6.75 -6.36
N LEU A 73 5.45 -6.75 -5.06
CA LEU A 73 6.53 -7.53 -4.44
C LEU A 73 5.99 -8.66 -3.55
N SER A 74 4.92 -9.33 -3.98
CA SER A 74 4.25 -10.41 -3.23
C SER A 74 5.19 -11.55 -2.82
N ALA A 75 6.12 -11.95 -3.69
CA ALA A 75 7.09 -13.00 -3.38
C ALA A 75 7.99 -12.63 -2.18
N LEU A 76 8.34 -11.35 -2.04
CA LEU A 76 9.09 -10.86 -0.89
C LEU A 76 8.20 -10.84 0.37
N ALA A 77 6.92 -10.49 0.25
CA ALA A 77 5.98 -10.55 1.37
C ALA A 77 5.83 -11.98 1.91
N ASP A 78 5.77 -12.97 1.02
CA ASP A 78 5.69 -14.38 1.40
C ASP A 78 6.99 -14.87 2.04
N GLU A 79 8.16 -14.49 1.50
CA GLU A 79 9.46 -14.82 2.09
C GLU A 79 9.58 -14.25 3.52
N MET A 80 9.25 -12.98 3.72
CA MET A 80 9.34 -12.32 5.04
C MET A 80 8.32 -12.84 6.05
N SER A 81 7.26 -13.48 5.56
CA SER A 81 6.24 -14.07 6.41
C SER A 81 6.43 -15.56 6.67
N ALA A 82 7.51 -16.17 6.15
CA ALA A 82 7.69 -17.61 6.12
C ALA A 82 6.47 -18.35 5.53
N GLY A 83 5.84 -17.76 4.50
CA GLY A 83 4.63 -18.27 3.85
C GLY A 83 3.31 -18.01 4.60
N LEU A 84 3.33 -17.25 5.71
CA LEU A 84 2.15 -16.98 6.54
C LEU A 84 1.60 -15.55 6.40
N ALA A 85 1.92 -14.85 5.30
CA ALA A 85 1.55 -13.44 5.09
C ALA A 85 0.06 -13.23 5.31
N TRP A 86 -0.78 -14.00 4.60
CA TRP A 86 -2.24 -13.92 4.66
C TRP A 86 -2.81 -14.21 6.05
N GLN A 87 -2.22 -15.16 6.78
CA GLN A 87 -2.63 -15.45 8.15
C GLN A 87 -2.34 -14.27 9.09
N ARG A 88 -1.18 -13.62 8.93
CA ARG A 88 -0.82 -12.43 9.72
C ARG A 88 -1.72 -11.23 9.42
N LEU A 89 -2.18 -11.08 8.17
CA LEU A 89 -3.18 -10.06 7.80
C LEU A 89 -4.50 -10.31 8.55
N ASN A 90 -4.98 -11.55 8.63
CA ASN A 90 -6.23 -11.89 9.33
C ASN A 90 -6.20 -11.59 10.84
N CYS A 91 -5.02 -11.61 11.46
CA CYS A 91 -4.85 -11.33 12.89
C CYS A 91 -4.56 -9.85 13.22
N THR A 92 -4.71 -8.91 12.26
CA THR A 92 -4.55 -7.47 12.56
C THR A 92 -5.84 -6.80 13.02
N PHE A 93 -5.69 -5.93 14.02
CA PHE A 93 -6.78 -5.16 14.63
C PHE A 93 -6.51 -3.65 14.60
N GLY A 94 -7.55 -2.84 14.83
CA GLY A 94 -7.43 -1.39 14.99
C GLY A 94 -6.84 -0.65 13.78
N GLY A 95 -5.93 0.29 14.05
CA GLY A 95 -5.30 1.13 13.02
C GLY A 95 -4.48 0.34 11.99
N TYR A 96 -3.81 -0.75 12.41
CA TYR A 96 -3.06 -1.62 11.51
C TYR A 96 -3.98 -2.31 10.50
N ARG A 97 -5.16 -2.77 10.93
CA ARG A 97 -6.16 -3.37 10.03
C ARG A 97 -6.61 -2.39 8.94
N ARG A 98 -6.82 -1.12 9.30
CA ARG A 98 -7.20 -0.07 8.34
C ARG A 98 -6.10 0.17 7.31
N ALA A 99 -4.84 0.20 7.74
CA ALA A 99 -3.70 0.35 6.85
C ALA A 99 -3.55 -0.86 5.91
N VAL A 100 -3.68 -2.09 6.42
CA VAL A 100 -3.70 -3.31 5.60
C VAL A 100 -4.79 -3.23 4.53
N VAL A 101 -6.03 -2.90 4.91
CA VAL A 101 -7.14 -2.81 3.96
C VAL A 101 -6.90 -1.71 2.92
N ALA A 102 -6.39 -0.54 3.33
CA ALA A 102 -6.06 0.53 2.39
C ALA A 102 -5.00 0.09 1.36
N ALA A 103 -3.98 -0.65 1.79
CA ALA A 103 -2.95 -1.21 0.91
C ALA A 103 -3.50 -2.26 -0.06
N LEU A 104 -4.41 -3.13 0.40
CA LEU A 104 -5.01 -4.15 -0.46
C LEU A 104 -5.99 -3.57 -1.49
N LEU A 105 -6.76 -2.55 -1.10
CA LEU A 105 -7.75 -1.94 -1.99
C LEU A 105 -7.12 -1.02 -3.05
N ARG A 106 -5.92 -0.46 -2.79
CA ARG A 106 -5.16 0.38 -3.73
C ARG A 106 -5.96 1.55 -4.31
N LEU A 107 -6.80 2.20 -3.50
CA LEU A 107 -7.64 3.31 -3.95
C LEU A 107 -6.89 4.65 -3.83
N ASP A 108 -6.76 5.38 -4.94
CA ASP A 108 -6.02 6.65 -4.99
C ASP A 108 -6.79 7.82 -4.37
N THR A 109 -8.04 7.99 -4.78
CA THR A 109 -8.98 8.99 -4.25
C THR A 109 -10.37 8.38 -4.15
N ALA A 110 -11.21 8.89 -3.24
CA ALA A 110 -12.64 8.62 -3.31
C ALA A 110 -13.12 9.10 -4.68
N ALA A 111 -13.61 8.19 -5.52
CA ALA A 111 -14.09 8.53 -6.85
C ALA A 111 -15.13 9.65 -6.72
N THR A 112 -14.77 10.85 -7.19
CA THR A 112 -15.69 11.96 -7.34
C THR A 112 -16.63 11.58 -8.48
N THR A 113 -17.91 11.38 -8.12
CA THR A 113 -19.12 11.43 -8.95
C THR A 113 -18.91 11.25 -10.45
N VAL A 114 -19.35 10.10 -10.96
CA VAL A 114 -19.81 9.96 -12.34
C VAL A 114 -20.76 11.14 -12.60
N LYS A 115 -20.36 12.07 -13.47
CA LYS A 115 -21.32 12.94 -14.13
C LYS A 115 -22.05 12.02 -15.10
N ASP A 116 -23.30 11.73 -14.81
CA ASP A 116 -24.24 11.28 -15.81
C ASP A 116 -24.32 12.41 -16.83
N ASP A 117 -23.59 12.28 -17.94
CA ASP A 117 -23.83 13.07 -19.13
C ASP A 117 -25.20 12.61 -19.65
N GLU A 118 -26.25 13.37 -19.32
CA GLU A 118 -27.56 13.20 -19.92
C GLU A 118 -27.43 13.42 -21.43
N ASP A 119 -27.56 12.32 -22.16
CA ASP A 119 -27.75 12.25 -23.59
C ASP A 119 -29.05 12.99 -24.03
N GLU A 120 -29.00 13.44 -25.29
CA GLU A 120 -30.12 13.72 -26.20
C GLU A 120 -30.97 14.99 -25.99
N GLU A 121 -30.60 16.05 -26.73
CA GLU A 121 -31.60 16.74 -27.54
C GLU A 121 -31.10 16.80 -28.99
N ALA A 122 -31.59 15.85 -29.81
CA ALA A 122 -31.40 15.83 -31.25
C ALA A 122 -32.25 16.95 -31.86
N ASP A 123 -31.59 18.04 -32.28
CA ASP A 123 -32.12 19.06 -33.16
C ASP A 123 -32.31 18.46 -34.56
N PHE A 124 -33.54 18.06 -34.89
CA PHE A 124 -33.96 17.75 -36.26
C PHE A 124 -34.68 18.97 -36.83
N GLY A 125 -33.91 19.87 -37.44
CA GLY A 125 -34.38 20.89 -38.40
C GLY A 125 -34.56 20.34 -39.81
#